data_AF-A0A1I2NNM3-F1
#
_entry.id   AF-A0A1I2NNM3-F1
#
_cell.length_a   1.000
_cell.length_b   1.000
_cell.length_c   1.000
_cell.angle_alpha   90.00
_cell.angle_beta   90.00
_cell.angle_gamma   90.00
#
_symmetry.space_group_name_H-M   'P 1'
#
loop_
_entity.id
_entity.type
_entity.pdbx_description
1 polymer ?
#
loop_
_entity_poly.entity_id
_entity_poly.type
_entity_poly.pdbx_seq_one_letter_code
_entity_poly.pdbx_strand_id
1 'polypeptide(L)'
;MRPVPCHPRLVQLLHAHLEEFGVAPDGRLFRARYYNRPLSDSVYGRIWHKARRIALTEREADSPLARRPYDLRHACVTNWLNAGVDAAQVAQWAGHSVAVLLRVYVRCIVGRDEIAKRRIEQAFRDEE
;
A
#
# COMPACT_ATOMS: atom_id res chain seq x y z
N MET A 1 -17.52 3.35 -5.34
CA MET A 1 -16.26 3.86 -4.75
C MET A 1 -15.80 2.87 -3.69
N ARG A 2 -14.49 2.67 -3.50
CA ARG A 2 -13.95 1.81 -2.45
C ARG A 2 -13.06 2.65 -1.52
N PRO A 3 -13.52 3.03 -0.33
CA PRO A 3 -12.70 3.78 0.62
C PRO A 3 -11.57 2.88 1.11
N VAL A 4 -10.38 3.44 1.22
CA VAL A 4 -9.18 2.76 1.75
C VAL A 4 -8.50 3.69 2.74
N PRO A 5 -7.89 3.14 3.81
CA PRO A 5 -7.17 3.96 4.78
C PRO A 5 -5.99 4.65 4.10
N CYS A 6 -5.80 5.93 4.42
CA CYS A 6 -4.69 6.74 3.94
C CYS A 6 -3.85 7.18 5.14
N HIS A 7 -2.54 6.94 5.09
CA HIS A 7 -1.65 7.33 6.18
C HIS A 7 -1.64 8.86 6.34
N PRO A 8 -1.69 9.44 7.55
CA PRO A 8 -1.77 10.88 7.75
C PRO A 8 -0.65 11.67 7.04
N ARG A 9 0.56 11.10 6.99
CA ARG A 9 1.68 11.71 6.26
C ARG A 9 1.43 11.78 4.74
N LEU A 10 0.77 10.77 4.16
CA LEU A 10 0.40 10.80 2.75
C LEU A 10 -0.68 11.85 2.50
N VAL A 11 -1.68 11.95 3.39
CA VAL A 11 -2.71 12.99 3.33
C VAL A 11 -2.07 14.38 3.29
N GLN A 12 -1.12 14.67 4.18
CA GLN A 12 -0.38 15.94 4.19
C GLN A 12 0.33 16.23 2.86
N LEU A 13 1.01 15.24 2.28
CA LEU A 13 1.70 15.39 1.00
C LEU A 13 0.72 15.65 -0.15
N LEU A 14 -0.44 15.00 -0.14
CA LEU A 14 -1.48 15.21 -1.15
C LEU A 14 -2.12 16.59 -1.03
N HIS A 15 -2.36 17.08 0.20
CA HIS A 15 -2.86 18.44 0.42
C HIS A 15 -1.85 19.49 -0.06
N ALA A 16 -0.58 19.37 0.30
CA ALA A 16 0.45 20.28 -0.18
C ALA A 16 0.54 20.29 -1.72
N HIS A 17 0.46 19.11 -2.35
CA HIS A 17 0.42 19.00 -3.81
C HIS A 17 -0.82 19.68 -4.41
N LEU A 18 -1.98 19.54 -3.78
CA LEU A 18 -3.23 20.17 -4.21
C LEU A 18 -3.16 21.70 -4.10
N GLU A 19 -2.56 22.22 -3.03
CA GLU A 19 -2.37 23.66 -2.84
C GLU A 19 -1.41 24.24 -3.88
N GLU A 20 -0.31 23.55 -4.18
CA GLU A 20 0.71 24.02 -5.12
C GLU A 20 0.28 23.87 -6.58
N PHE A 21 -0.31 22.73 -6.95
CA PHE A 21 -0.57 22.37 -8.34
C PHE A 21 -2.05 22.36 -8.73
N GLY A 22 -2.98 22.37 -7.77
CA GLY A 22 -4.41 22.19 -8.04
C GLY A 22 -4.74 20.85 -8.70
N VAL A 23 -5.98 20.73 -9.21
CA VAL A 23 -6.48 19.55 -9.91
C VAL A 23 -6.64 19.78 -11.41
N ALA A 24 -6.57 18.72 -12.21
CA ALA A 24 -7.00 18.78 -13.60
C ALA A 24 -8.51 19.05 -13.70
N PRO A 25 -9.03 19.53 -14.86
CA PRO A 25 -10.46 19.75 -15.06
C PRO A 25 -11.36 18.53 -14.83
N ASP A 26 -10.80 17.32 -14.96
CA ASP A 26 -11.48 16.05 -14.71
C ASP A 26 -11.18 15.45 -13.31
N GLY A 27 -10.58 16.25 -12.42
CA GLY A 27 -10.31 15.88 -11.03
C GLY A 27 -9.02 15.09 -10.80
N ARG A 28 -8.20 14.83 -11.83
CA ARG A 28 -6.90 14.14 -11.64
C ARG A 28 -5.94 14.99 -10.81
N LEU A 29 -5.35 14.36 -9.78
CA LEU A 29 -4.34 14.97 -8.91
C LEU A 29 -2.99 15.15 -9.63
N PHE A 30 -2.56 14.11 -10.36
CA PHE A 30 -1.28 14.09 -11.08
C PHE A 30 -1.51 14.12 -12.59
N ARG A 31 -0.75 14.98 -13.29
CA ARG A 31 -0.86 15.18 -14.73
C ARG A 31 0.49 15.57 -15.34
N ALA A 32 0.65 15.27 -16.62
CA ALA A 32 1.78 15.78 -17.37
C ALA A 32 1.73 17.31 -17.44
N ARG A 33 2.90 17.95 -17.44
CA ARG A 33 3.05 19.41 -17.49
C ARG A 33 2.33 20.03 -18.70
N TYR A 34 2.30 19.32 -19.82
CA TYR A 34 1.67 19.78 -21.05
C TYR A 34 0.31 19.11 -21.25
N TYR A 35 -0.68 19.93 -21.64
CA TYR A 35 -2.01 19.50 -22.07
C TYR A 35 -2.84 18.68 -21.06
N ASN A 36 -2.51 18.72 -19.77
CA ASN A 36 -3.20 17.95 -18.71
C ASN A 36 -3.35 16.45 -19.04
N ARG A 37 -2.39 15.87 -19.77
CA ARG A 37 -2.42 14.44 -20.15
C ARG A 37 -2.16 13.54 -18.94
N PRO A 38 -2.66 12.29 -18.95
CA PRO A 38 -2.26 11.30 -17.96
C PRO A 38 -0.75 11.10 -17.98
N LEU A 39 -0.16 10.81 -16.82
CA LEU A 39 1.24 10.43 -16.76
C LEU A 39 1.43 9.07 -17.43
N SER A 40 2.47 8.93 -18.26
CA SER A 40 2.82 7.64 -18.84
C SER A 40 3.50 6.74 -17.82
N ASP A 41 3.42 5.42 -18.02
CA ASP A 41 4.11 4.43 -17.22
C ASP A 41 5.63 4.66 -17.17
N SER A 42 6.22 5.13 -18.28
CA SER A 42 7.64 5.48 -18.35
C SER A 42 8.01 6.65 -17.44
N VAL A 43 7.12 7.62 -17.23
CA VAL A 43 7.33 8.71 -16.28
C VAL A 43 7.25 8.18 -14.85
N TYR A 44 6.22 7.37 -14.54
CA TYR A 44 6.10 6.71 -13.24
C TYR A 44 7.34 5.88 -12.90
N GLY A 45 7.81 5.03 -13.82
CA GLY A 45 8.98 4.18 -13.62
C GLY A 45 10.26 4.98 -13.36
N ARG A 46 10.51 6.05 -14.11
CA ARG A 46 11.68 6.91 -13.89
C ARG A 46 11.64 7.61 -12.53
N ILE A 47 10.50 8.18 -12.14
CA ILE A 47 10.33 8.83 -10.84
C ILE A 47 10.51 7.80 -9.72
N TRP A 48 9.96 6.60 -9.89
CA TRP A 48 10.11 5.51 -8.93
C TRP A 48 11.57 5.10 -8.73
N HIS A 49 12.32 4.88 -9.80
CA HIS A 49 13.75 4.54 -9.71
C HIS A 49 14.56 5.64 -9.03
N LYS A 50 14.24 6.92 -9.29
CA LYS A 50 14.86 8.04 -8.58
C LYS A 50 14.53 8.01 -7.08
N ALA A 51 13.27 7.82 -6.72
CA ALA A 51 12.84 7.73 -5.33
C ALA A 51 13.53 6.57 -4.58
N ARG A 52 13.69 5.40 -5.22
CA ARG A 52 14.42 4.26 -4.64
C ARG A 52 15.86 4.61 -4.27
N ARG A 53 16.59 5.32 -5.15
CA ARG A 53 17.97 5.72 -4.88
C ARG A 53 18.11 6.75 -3.76
N ILE A 54 17.06 7.52 -3.49
CA ILE A 54 17.04 8.49 -2.38
C ILE A 54 16.70 7.80 -1.06
N ALA A 55 15.76 6.84 -1.09
CA ALA A 55 15.22 6.23 0.12
C ALA A 55 15.99 4.98 0.61
N LEU A 56 16.71 4.29 -0.28
CA LEU A 56 17.39 3.03 0.02
C LEU A 56 18.91 3.20 0.00
N THR A 57 19.63 2.33 0.71
CA THR A 57 21.08 2.21 0.56
C THR A 57 21.45 1.75 -0.86
N GLU A 58 22.69 1.98 -1.30
CA GLU A 58 23.15 1.56 -2.63
C GLU A 58 22.92 0.06 -2.88
N ARG A 59 23.33 -0.77 -1.92
CA ARG A 59 23.14 -2.23 -1.97
C ARG A 59 21.68 -2.63 -2.10
N GLU A 60 20.77 -1.94 -1.40
CA GLU A 60 19.33 -2.21 -1.48
C GLU A 60 18.73 -1.72 -2.79
N ALA A 61 19.16 -0.56 -3.28
CA ALA A 61 18.71 0.00 -4.56
C ALA A 61 19.10 -0.90 -5.75
N ASP A 62 20.27 -1.55 -5.67
CA ASP A 62 20.75 -2.51 -6.67
C ASP A 62 20.10 -3.90 -6.54
N SER A 63 19.50 -4.19 -5.39
CA SER A 63 18.74 -5.43 -5.19
C SER A 63 17.35 -5.39 -5.84
N PRO A 64 16.64 -6.54 -5.89
CA PRO A 64 15.23 -6.60 -6.31
C PRO A 64 14.25 -5.86 -5.37
N LEU A 65 14.69 -5.35 -4.22
CA LEU A 65 13.82 -4.72 -3.22
C LEU A 65 13.04 -3.54 -3.83
N ALA A 66 11.72 -3.61 -3.77
CA ALA A 66 10.83 -2.56 -4.28
C ALA A 66 11.11 -2.18 -5.75
N ARG A 67 11.56 -3.13 -6.58
CA ARG A 67 11.98 -2.90 -7.97
C ARG A 67 10.91 -2.19 -8.79
N ARG A 68 9.63 -2.50 -8.55
CA ARG A 68 8.47 -1.92 -9.21
C ARG A 68 7.57 -1.21 -8.20
N PRO A 69 6.81 -0.18 -8.61
CA PRO A 69 5.80 0.42 -7.73
C PRO A 69 4.77 -0.59 -7.21
N TYR A 70 4.43 -1.59 -8.03
CA TYR A 70 3.48 -2.64 -7.65
C TYR A 70 3.95 -3.50 -6.47
N ASP A 71 5.25 -3.55 -6.20
CA ASP A 71 5.79 -4.30 -5.05
C ASP A 71 5.38 -3.63 -3.72
N LEU A 72 5.14 -2.32 -3.70
CA LEU A 72 4.58 -1.62 -2.54
C LEU A 72 3.17 -2.08 -2.18
N ARG A 73 2.39 -2.49 -3.18
CA ARG A 73 1.05 -3.05 -2.94
C ARG A 73 1.14 -4.36 -2.17
N HIS A 74 2.09 -5.22 -2.55
CA HIS A 74 2.34 -6.45 -1.82
C HIS A 74 2.78 -6.17 -0.38
N ALA A 75 3.72 -5.23 -0.20
CA ALA A 75 4.17 -4.84 1.14
C ALA A 75 3.04 -4.28 2.01
N CYS A 76 2.19 -3.41 1.46
CA CYS A 76 1.05 -2.83 2.16
C CYS A 76 0.05 -3.90 2.62
N VAL A 77 -0.35 -4.81 1.71
CA VAL A 77 -1.30 -5.89 2.03
C VAL A 77 -0.72 -6.83 3.10
N THR A 78 0.55 -7.24 2.96
CA THR A 78 1.23 -8.07 3.96
C THR A 78 1.32 -7.37 5.31
N ASN A 79 1.62 -6.06 5.34
CA ASN A 79 1.67 -5.30 6.60
C ASN A 79 0.31 -5.24 7.30
N TRP A 80 -0.78 -4.99 6.58
CA TRP A 80 -2.12 -4.99 7.20
C TRP A 80 -2.49 -6.36 7.78
N LEU A 81 -2.16 -7.44 7.08
CA LEU A 81 -2.38 -8.79 7.58
C LEU A 81 -1.54 -9.11 8.82
N ASN A 82 -0.26 -8.71 8.84
CA ASN A 82 0.62 -8.90 9.98
C ASN A 82 0.25 -8.01 11.18
N ALA A 83 -0.35 -6.84 10.93
CA ALA A 83 -0.95 -6.01 11.97
C ALA A 83 -2.27 -6.61 12.52
N GLY A 84 -2.71 -7.75 11.99
CA GLY A 84 -3.88 -8.48 12.47
C GLY A 84 -5.21 -7.93 11.96
N VAL A 85 -5.21 -7.05 10.94
CA VAL A 85 -6.45 -6.61 10.30
C VAL A 85 -7.16 -7.80 9.67
N ASP A 86 -8.48 -7.83 9.77
CA ASP A 86 -9.30 -8.89 9.21
C ASP A 86 -9.04 -9.10 7.70
N ALA A 87 -8.94 -10.35 7.29
CA ALA A 87 -8.58 -10.72 5.92
C ALA A 87 -9.64 -10.30 4.90
N ALA A 88 -10.92 -10.30 5.25
CA ALA A 88 -11.99 -9.83 4.38
C ALA A 88 -11.93 -8.31 4.21
N GLN A 89 -11.65 -7.57 5.29
CA GLN A 89 -11.45 -6.12 5.22
C GLN A 89 -10.24 -5.73 4.35
N VAL A 90 -9.11 -6.43 4.52
CA VAL A 90 -7.92 -6.24 3.68
C VAL A 90 -8.21 -6.59 2.22
N ALA A 91 -8.93 -7.68 1.96
CA ALA A 91 -9.32 -8.08 0.61
C ALA A 91 -10.20 -7.01 -0.04
N GLN A 92 -11.15 -6.47 0.71
CA GLN A 92 -11.98 -5.35 0.27
C GLN A 92 -11.11 -4.16 -0.11
N TRP A 93 -10.24 -3.66 0.79
CA TRP A 93 -9.38 -2.50 0.48
C TRP A 93 -8.45 -2.75 -0.70
N ALA A 94 -7.83 -3.93 -0.77
CA ALA A 94 -7.02 -4.32 -1.90
C ALA A 94 -7.85 -4.42 -3.18
N GLY A 95 -9.11 -4.83 -3.12
CA GLY A 95 -9.95 -5.12 -4.29
C GLY A 95 -9.67 -6.50 -4.85
N HIS A 96 -9.42 -7.45 -3.95
CA HIS A 96 -9.32 -8.87 -4.24
C HIS A 96 -10.56 -9.58 -3.69
N SER A 97 -10.84 -10.77 -4.20
CA SER A 97 -11.64 -11.72 -3.43
C SER A 97 -10.81 -12.25 -2.26
N VAL A 98 -11.48 -12.69 -1.18
CA VAL A 98 -10.80 -13.29 -0.02
C VAL A 98 -9.97 -14.51 -0.44
N ALA A 99 -10.50 -15.33 -1.36
CA ALA A 99 -9.78 -16.49 -1.89
C ALA A 99 -8.46 -16.12 -2.59
N VAL A 100 -8.46 -15.05 -3.40
CA VAL A 100 -7.23 -14.54 -4.04
C VAL A 100 -6.26 -14.02 -2.99
N LEU A 101 -6.75 -13.29 -1.99
CA LEU A 101 -5.91 -12.76 -0.92
C LEU A 101 -5.21 -13.90 -0.16
N LEU A 102 -5.96 -14.92 0.27
CA LEU A 102 -5.38 -16.06 0.99
C LEU A 102 -4.38 -16.81 0.10
N ARG A 103 -4.72 -17.08 -1.17
CA ARG A 103 -3.81 -17.76 -2.09
C ARG A 103 -2.47 -17.03 -2.26
N VAL A 104 -2.50 -15.71 -2.36
CA VAL A 104 -1.31 -14.89 -2.65
C VAL A 104 -0.50 -14.59 -1.39
N TYR A 105 -1.15 -14.32 -0.26
CA TYR A 105 -0.48 -13.74 0.91
C TYR A 105 -0.35 -14.67 2.12
N VAL A 106 -0.99 -15.85 2.13
CA VAL A 106 -0.98 -16.75 3.32
C VAL A 106 0.43 -17.12 3.78
N ARG A 107 1.39 -17.28 2.86
CA ARG A 107 2.78 -17.64 3.19
C ARG A 107 3.60 -16.47 3.76
N CYS A 108 3.10 -15.25 3.64
CA CYS A 108 3.78 -14.02 4.07
C CYS A 108 3.25 -13.51 5.42
N ILE A 109 2.28 -14.20 6.03
CA ILE A 109 1.75 -13.85 7.34
C ILE A 109 2.64 -14.50 8.41
N VAL A 110 3.47 -13.69 9.07
CA VAL A 110 4.42 -14.16 10.09
C VAL A 110 3.77 -14.04 11.47
N GLY A 111 3.94 -15.05 12.32
CA GLY A 111 3.43 -15.03 13.71
C GLY A 111 1.92 -15.23 13.85
N ARG A 112 1.23 -15.68 12.78
CA ARG A 112 -0.23 -15.90 12.79
C ARG A 112 -0.66 -16.86 13.89
N ASP A 113 0.12 -17.92 14.14
CA ASP A 113 -0.19 -18.93 15.15
C ASP A 113 -0.20 -18.32 16.55
N GLU A 114 0.85 -17.56 16.90
CA GLU A 114 0.97 -16.88 18.20
C GLU A 114 -0.03 -15.72 18.38
N ILE A 115 -0.41 -15.04 17.30
CA ILE A 115 -1.46 -14.02 17.34
C ILE A 115 -2.84 -14.67 17.48
N ALA A 116 -3.08 -15.79 16.79
CA ALA A 116 -4.34 -16.54 16.87
C ALA A 116 -4.53 -17.12 18.28
N LYS A 117 -3.51 -17.75 18.85
CA LYS A 117 -3.50 -18.25 20.23
C LYS A 117 -3.83 -17.14 21.23
N ARG A 118 -3.13 -16.00 21.16
CA ARG A 118 -3.40 -14.84 22.04
C ARG A 118 -4.83 -14.30 21.89
N ARG A 119 -5.39 -14.28 20.68
CA ARG A 119 -6.78 -13.85 20.45
C ARG A 119 -7.79 -14.83 21.05
N ILE A 120 -7.55 -16.13 20.90
CA ILE A 120 -8.38 -17.18 21.51
C ILE A 120 -8.35 -17.05 23.03
N GLU A 121 -7.16 -16.89 23.62
CA GLU A 121 -6.98 -16.66 25.05
C GLU A 121 -7.60 -15.36 25.57
N GLN A 122 -7.69 -14.31 24.75
CA GLN A 122 -8.40 -13.08 25.10
C GLN A 122 -9.90 -13.29 25.08
N ALA A 123 -10.44 -13.92 24.03
CA ALA A 123 -11.87 -14.20 23.93
C ALA A 123 -12.39 -15.04 25.12
N PHE A 124 -11.62 -16.04 25.56
CA PHE A 124 -12.00 -16.83 26.74
C PHE A 124 -11.95 -16.05 28.06
N ARG A 125 -11.16 -14.97 28.14
CA ARG A 125 -11.12 -14.10 29.33
C ARG A 125 -12.24 -13.07 29.37
N ASP A 126 -12.78 -12.72 28.21
CA ASP A 126 -13.90 -11.77 28.10
C ASP A 126 -15.27 -12.44 28.34
N GLU A 127 -15.32 -13.78 28.43
CA GLU A 127 -16.52 -14.59 28.72
C GLU A 127 -16.69 -14.93 30.22
N GLU A 128 -15.69 -14.64 31.07
CA GLU A 128 -15.74 -14.72 32.55
C GLU A 128 -16.14 -13.38 33.20
#